data_AF-A0AB39HYV3-F1
#
_entry.id   AF-A0AB39HYV3-F1
#
_cell.length_a   1.000
_cell.length_b   1.000
_cell.length_c   1.000
_cell.angle_alpha   90.00
_cell.angle_beta   90.00
_cell.angle_gamma   90.00
#
_symmetry.space_group_name_H-M   'P 1'
#
loop_
_entity.id
_entity.type
_entity.pdbx_description
1 polymer ?
#
loop_
_entity_poly.entity_id
_entity_poly.type
_entity_poly.pdbx_seq_one_letter_code
_entity_poly.pdbx_strand_id
1 'polypeptide(L)'
;MTQFDTLLVEYEKPRLEGFNGDQLDPTQLPADGVTLIAPPGNLSPRDYLYFYLDENLLDWTRVPASGAGEGVGVPVAKEVFTAQQGKVVELYYQVATSPEGERTDSVRWQLTLGSQFEGEVLLDLSAHDYLVFADKPPAMLPDFVRFKREASGGTAPYRYASNEPKVATVDDDGQVTALANGNCEITATDSQEKVQRYSLRVSGIRQVHFLTPSADWEGMGRVCEEANLSPLSRNRFKRLWTIYYTITGPVASYLGYLDYPFWTSERLGAGTAYAYDLNGHFVDGNVGSLSEREYRQVLGMDPD
;
A
#
# COMPACT_ATOMS: atom_id res chain seq x y z
N MET A 1 -37.47 -14.88 -44.29
CA MET A 1 -37.31 -15.45 -42.94
C MET A 1 -36.59 -14.42 -42.10
N THR A 2 -37.35 -13.62 -41.37
CA THR A 2 -36.84 -12.56 -40.50
C THR A 2 -36.21 -13.22 -39.28
N GLN A 3 -34.89 -13.09 -39.17
CA GLN A 3 -34.14 -13.48 -37.99
C GLN A 3 -34.53 -12.49 -36.90
N PHE A 4 -35.37 -12.93 -35.95
CA PHE A 4 -35.61 -12.17 -34.73
C PHE A 4 -34.31 -12.24 -33.94
N ASP A 5 -33.59 -11.13 -33.95
CA ASP A 5 -32.57 -10.83 -32.96
C ASP A 5 -33.29 -10.69 -31.62
N THR A 6 -33.35 -11.78 -30.86
CA THR A 6 -33.84 -11.75 -29.48
C THR A 6 -32.86 -10.90 -28.70
N LEU A 7 -33.17 -9.60 -28.57
CA LEU A 7 -32.59 -8.74 -27.55
C LEU A 7 -32.71 -9.51 -26.23
N LEU A 8 -31.57 -10.00 -25.73
CA LEU A 8 -31.47 -10.53 -24.37
C LEU A 8 -31.99 -9.42 -23.46
N VAL A 9 -33.08 -9.69 -22.75
CA VAL A 9 -33.57 -8.80 -21.70
C VAL A 9 -32.49 -8.82 -20.62
N GLU A 10 -31.65 -7.79 -20.61
CA GLU A 10 -30.58 -7.66 -19.64
C GLU A 10 -31.16 -7.06 -18.35
N TYR A 11 -31.05 -7.81 -17.26
CA TYR A 11 -31.40 -7.34 -15.93
C TYR A 11 -30.13 -6.79 -15.26
N GLU A 12 -30.21 -5.56 -14.75
CA GLU A 12 -29.07 -4.88 -14.13
C GLU A 12 -28.58 -5.57 -12.86
N LYS A 13 -27.35 -5.25 -12.43
CA LYS A 13 -26.80 -5.79 -11.19
C LYS A 13 -27.61 -5.36 -9.97
N PRO A 14 -27.74 -6.20 -8.92
CA PRO A 14 -28.41 -5.78 -7.69
C PRO A 14 -27.63 -4.68 -6.96
N ARG A 15 -28.27 -4.07 -5.97
CA ARG A 15 -27.65 -3.11 -5.04
C ARG A 15 -28.06 -3.39 -3.61
N LEU A 16 -27.25 -2.96 -2.64
CA LEU A 16 -27.61 -2.95 -1.24
C LEU A 16 -28.23 -1.59 -0.86
N GLU A 17 -29.27 -1.63 -0.03
CA GLU A 17 -29.92 -0.42 0.47
C GLU A 17 -28.94 0.51 1.20
N GLY A 18 -28.89 1.78 0.79
CA GLY A 18 -28.00 2.78 1.39
C GLY A 18 -26.51 2.59 1.10
N PHE A 19 -26.12 1.64 0.24
CA PHE A 19 -24.73 1.35 -0.06
C PHE A 19 -24.41 1.58 -1.54
N ASN A 20 -23.27 2.24 -1.79
CA ASN A 20 -22.74 2.49 -3.13
C ASN A 20 -21.25 2.13 -3.16
N GLY A 21 -20.83 1.27 -4.09
CA GLY A 21 -19.42 0.87 -4.26
C GLY A 21 -19.29 -0.61 -4.59
N ASP A 22 -18.06 -1.12 -4.59
CA ASP A 22 -17.73 -2.54 -4.81
C ASP A 22 -16.93 -3.14 -3.64
N GLN A 23 -16.83 -2.40 -2.52
CA GLN A 23 -16.23 -2.87 -1.26
C GLN A 23 -17.15 -2.56 -0.08
N LEU A 24 -17.56 -3.61 0.63
CA LEU A 24 -18.41 -3.53 1.81
C LEU A 24 -17.64 -4.06 3.01
N ASP A 25 -17.55 -3.27 4.08
CA ASP A 25 -17.12 -3.74 5.40
C ASP A 25 -18.36 -4.30 6.12
N PRO A 26 -18.55 -5.63 6.22
CA PRO A 26 -19.77 -6.24 6.76
C PRO A 26 -20.11 -5.78 8.18
N THR A 27 -19.08 -5.37 8.91
CA THR A 27 -19.19 -4.87 10.27
C THR A 27 -19.94 -3.54 10.39
N GLN A 28 -19.97 -2.73 9.33
CA GLN A 28 -20.69 -1.46 9.27
C GLN A 28 -22.18 -1.64 8.98
N LEU A 29 -22.61 -2.85 8.61
CA LEU A 29 -24.02 -3.16 8.40
C LEU A 29 -24.80 -3.12 9.73
N PRO A 30 -26.08 -2.72 9.70
CA PRO A 30 -27.01 -2.87 10.82
C PRO A 30 -27.04 -4.30 11.36
N ALA A 31 -27.37 -4.46 12.65
CA ALA A 31 -27.39 -5.78 13.30
C ALA A 31 -28.43 -6.73 12.67
N ASP A 32 -29.51 -6.17 12.16
CA ASP A 32 -30.62 -6.78 11.44
C ASP A 32 -30.33 -7.02 9.95
N GLY A 33 -29.16 -6.61 9.46
CA GLY A 33 -28.72 -6.82 8.08
C GLY A 33 -29.02 -5.64 7.16
N VAL A 34 -29.16 -5.93 5.86
CA VAL A 34 -29.38 -4.93 4.81
C VAL A 34 -30.23 -5.52 3.69
N THR A 35 -31.05 -4.70 3.04
CA THR A 35 -31.89 -5.14 1.93
C THR A 35 -31.05 -5.26 0.64
N LEU A 36 -31.09 -6.42 -0.01
CA LEU A 36 -30.56 -6.62 -1.36
C LEU A 36 -31.68 -6.40 -2.37
N ILE A 37 -31.49 -5.44 -3.28
CA ILE A 37 -32.53 -4.89 -4.13
C ILE A 37 -32.19 -5.16 -5.60
N ALA A 38 -33.14 -5.76 -6.31
CA ALA A 38 -33.17 -5.79 -7.77
C ALA A 38 -33.70 -4.43 -8.28
N PRO A 39 -32.97 -3.73 -9.16
CA PRO A 39 -33.45 -2.51 -9.79
C PRO A 39 -34.72 -2.76 -10.61
N PRO A 40 -35.60 -1.76 -10.76
CA PRO A 40 -36.89 -1.95 -11.43
C PRO A 40 -36.73 -2.34 -12.90
N GLY A 41 -35.72 -1.79 -13.60
CA GLY A 41 -35.26 -2.20 -14.93
C GLY A 41 -36.35 -2.76 -15.84
N ASN A 42 -36.11 -3.98 -16.35
CA ASN A 42 -37.05 -4.74 -17.19
C ASN A 42 -38.00 -5.66 -16.39
N LEU A 43 -38.16 -5.46 -15.09
CA LEU A 43 -39.00 -6.30 -14.25
C LEU A 43 -40.49 -6.07 -14.54
N SER A 44 -41.22 -7.15 -14.76
CA SER A 44 -42.67 -7.12 -14.95
C SER A 44 -43.40 -7.32 -13.62
N PRO A 45 -44.59 -6.72 -13.43
CA PRO A 45 -45.44 -7.03 -12.29
C PRO A 45 -45.65 -8.54 -12.20
N ARG A 46 -45.53 -9.08 -10.98
CA ARG A 46 -45.68 -10.50 -10.65
C ARG A 46 -44.52 -11.43 -11.01
N ASP A 47 -43.41 -10.93 -11.57
CA ASP A 47 -42.19 -11.73 -11.75
C ASP A 47 -41.67 -12.25 -10.40
N TYR A 48 -41.06 -13.43 -10.44
CA TYR A 48 -40.38 -14.05 -9.31
C TYR A 48 -38.90 -13.70 -9.36
N LEU A 49 -38.36 -13.24 -8.24
CA LEU A 49 -36.97 -12.84 -8.08
C LEU A 49 -36.31 -13.76 -7.07
N TYR A 50 -35.19 -14.38 -7.43
CA TYR A 50 -34.39 -15.26 -6.57
C TYR A 50 -33.02 -14.63 -6.39
N PHE A 51 -32.63 -14.28 -5.16
CA PHE A 51 -31.39 -13.57 -4.87
C PHE A 51 -30.31 -14.53 -4.39
N TYR A 52 -29.09 -14.35 -4.89
CA TYR A 52 -27.97 -15.24 -4.63
C TYR A 52 -26.75 -14.50 -4.11
N LEU A 53 -25.96 -15.21 -3.30
CA LEU A 53 -24.57 -14.93 -3.01
C LEU A 53 -23.75 -16.14 -3.45
N ASP A 54 -22.86 -15.92 -4.41
CA ASP A 54 -22.20 -16.98 -5.17
C ASP A 54 -23.25 -17.99 -5.66
N GLU A 55 -23.13 -19.28 -5.33
CA GLU A 55 -24.12 -20.31 -5.74
C GLU A 55 -25.27 -20.49 -4.73
N ASN A 56 -25.26 -19.77 -3.60
CA ASN A 56 -26.24 -19.95 -2.53
C ASN A 56 -27.44 -19.03 -2.69
N LEU A 57 -28.64 -19.61 -2.78
CA LEU A 57 -29.88 -18.85 -2.71
C LEU A 57 -30.03 -18.24 -1.32
N LEU A 58 -30.09 -16.91 -1.26
CA LEU A 58 -30.31 -16.15 -0.03
C LEU A 58 -31.79 -16.17 0.34
N ASP A 59 -32.62 -15.65 -0.57
CA ASP A 59 -34.06 -15.58 -0.42
C ASP A 59 -34.70 -15.29 -1.79
N TRP A 60 -36.03 -15.30 -1.84
CA TRP A 60 -36.79 -14.94 -3.02
C TRP A 60 -37.96 -14.03 -2.67
N THR A 61 -38.43 -13.28 -3.66
CA THR A 61 -39.60 -12.42 -3.52
C THR A 61 -40.32 -12.32 -4.85
N ARG A 62 -41.41 -11.56 -4.88
CA ARG A 62 -42.21 -11.35 -6.08
C ARG A 62 -42.44 -9.86 -6.31
N VAL A 63 -42.33 -9.44 -7.57
CA VAL A 63 -42.67 -8.08 -7.95
C VAL A 63 -44.16 -7.83 -7.65
N PRO A 64 -44.50 -6.77 -6.91
CA PRO A 64 -45.89 -6.44 -6.61
C PRO A 64 -46.74 -6.30 -7.87
N ALA A 65 -48.05 -6.53 -7.74
CA ALA A 65 -48.99 -6.34 -8.84
C ALA A 65 -49.03 -4.87 -9.33
N SER A 66 -48.62 -3.92 -8.49
CA SER A 66 -48.45 -2.50 -8.81
C SER A 66 -47.16 -2.18 -9.59
N GLY A 67 -46.28 -3.18 -9.81
CA GLY A 67 -44.96 -3.01 -10.44
C GLY A 67 -43.82 -2.88 -9.43
N ALA A 68 -42.59 -2.80 -9.95
CA ALA A 68 -41.36 -2.84 -9.17
C ALA A 68 -41.02 -1.53 -8.43
N GLY A 69 -41.67 -0.41 -8.75
CA GLY A 69 -41.39 0.88 -8.09
C GLY A 69 -39.91 1.30 -8.22
N GLU A 70 -39.25 1.56 -7.10
CA GLU A 70 -37.81 1.86 -7.05
C GLU A 70 -36.91 0.62 -7.05
N GLY A 71 -37.50 -0.57 -7.01
CA GLY A 71 -36.82 -1.86 -6.91
C GLY A 71 -37.53 -2.78 -5.91
N VAL A 72 -37.24 -4.07 -6.01
CA VAL A 72 -37.82 -5.10 -5.14
C VAL A 72 -36.68 -5.90 -4.53
N GLY A 73 -36.73 -6.15 -3.22
CA GLY A 73 -35.62 -6.75 -2.52
C GLY A 73 -36.02 -7.67 -1.38
N VAL A 74 -35.00 -8.31 -0.83
CA VAL A 74 -35.07 -9.23 0.32
C VAL A 74 -34.11 -8.77 1.41
N PRO A 75 -34.46 -8.91 2.70
CA PRO A 75 -33.52 -8.65 3.77
C PRO A 75 -32.43 -9.73 3.79
N VAL A 76 -31.17 -9.32 3.88
CA VAL A 76 -30.02 -10.22 4.01
C VAL A 76 -29.33 -9.95 5.34
N ALA A 77 -29.25 -10.99 6.18
CA ALA A 77 -28.66 -10.88 7.51
C ALA A 77 -27.17 -10.52 7.43
N LYS A 78 -26.69 -9.71 8.38
CA LYS A 78 -25.28 -9.26 8.46
C LYS A 78 -24.30 -10.44 8.53
N GLU A 79 -24.70 -11.54 9.17
CA GLU A 79 -23.89 -12.74 9.35
C GLU A 79 -23.55 -13.40 8.01
N VAL A 80 -24.40 -13.28 6.99
CA VAL A 80 -24.15 -13.80 5.64
C VAL A 80 -22.90 -13.16 5.05
N PHE A 81 -22.78 -11.84 5.15
CA PHE A 81 -21.62 -11.09 4.68
C PHE A 81 -20.39 -11.32 5.58
N THR A 82 -20.60 -11.33 6.91
CA THR A 82 -19.52 -11.51 7.88
C THR A 82 -18.86 -12.89 7.74
N ALA A 83 -19.61 -13.93 7.40
CA ALA A 83 -19.09 -15.28 7.16
C ALA A 83 -18.14 -15.35 5.94
N GLN A 84 -18.19 -14.35 5.06
CA GLN A 84 -17.37 -14.26 3.85
C GLN A 84 -16.33 -13.12 3.93
N GLN A 85 -16.01 -12.64 5.13
CA GLN A 85 -14.98 -11.62 5.37
C GLN A 85 -13.64 -12.00 4.70
N GLY A 86 -13.00 -11.03 4.05
CA GLY A 86 -11.75 -11.16 3.33
C GLY A 86 -11.88 -11.75 1.91
N LYS A 87 -13.11 -11.97 1.41
CA LYS A 87 -13.36 -12.57 0.09
C LYS A 87 -14.01 -11.59 -0.87
N VAL A 88 -13.87 -11.88 -2.16
CA VAL A 88 -14.73 -11.31 -3.21
C VAL A 88 -15.87 -12.29 -3.45
N VAL A 89 -17.12 -11.82 -3.36
CA VAL A 89 -18.33 -12.61 -3.61
C VAL A 89 -19.09 -12.07 -4.81
N GLU A 90 -19.93 -12.90 -5.43
CA GLU A 90 -20.85 -12.51 -6.48
C GLU A 90 -22.29 -12.37 -5.95
N LEU A 91 -22.86 -11.17 -6.01
CA LEU A 91 -24.28 -10.94 -5.75
C LEU A 91 -25.05 -10.79 -7.06
N TYR A 92 -26.13 -11.53 -7.21
CA TYR A 92 -27.02 -11.42 -8.38
C TYR A 92 -28.43 -11.88 -8.03
N TYR A 93 -29.36 -11.66 -8.96
CA TYR A 93 -30.68 -12.24 -8.88
C TYR A 93 -31.06 -12.93 -10.19
N GLN A 94 -32.00 -13.86 -10.10
CA GLN A 94 -32.62 -14.50 -11.25
C GLN A 94 -34.09 -14.10 -11.35
N VAL A 95 -34.56 -13.89 -12.57
CA VAL A 95 -35.96 -13.53 -12.87
C VAL A 95 -36.67 -14.70 -13.54
N ALA A 96 -37.89 -15.01 -13.11
CA ALA A 96 -38.77 -15.97 -13.76
C ALA A 96 -40.22 -15.46 -13.79
N THR A 97 -40.96 -15.78 -14.85
CA THR A 97 -42.37 -15.39 -15.01
C THR A 97 -43.33 -16.31 -14.25
N SER A 98 -42.87 -17.51 -13.87
CA SER A 98 -43.58 -18.47 -13.03
C SER A 98 -42.59 -19.18 -12.09
N PRO A 99 -43.05 -19.81 -10.99
CA PRO A 99 -42.16 -20.48 -10.03
C PRO A 99 -41.34 -21.63 -10.65
N GLU A 100 -41.91 -22.30 -11.65
CA GLU A 100 -41.35 -23.46 -12.36
C GLU A 100 -40.76 -23.07 -13.73
N GLY A 101 -40.78 -21.78 -14.07
CA GLY A 101 -40.30 -21.25 -15.34
C GLY A 101 -38.78 -21.23 -15.44
N GLU A 102 -38.30 -21.02 -16.66
CA GLU A 102 -36.89 -20.73 -16.91
C GLU A 102 -36.47 -19.45 -16.19
N ARG A 103 -35.23 -19.45 -15.69
CA ARG A 103 -34.65 -18.38 -14.90
C ARG A 103 -33.59 -17.67 -15.72
N THR A 104 -33.66 -16.34 -15.74
CA THR A 104 -32.67 -15.49 -16.41
C THR A 104 -31.85 -14.75 -15.36
N ASP A 105 -30.52 -14.86 -15.43
CA ASP A 105 -29.59 -14.15 -14.55
C ASP A 105 -29.63 -12.64 -14.80
N SER A 106 -29.47 -11.87 -13.72
CA SER A 106 -29.02 -10.48 -13.78
C SER A 106 -27.52 -10.40 -14.02
N VAL A 107 -27.03 -9.19 -14.31
CA VAL A 107 -25.59 -8.90 -14.20
C VAL A 107 -25.11 -9.26 -12.80
N ARG A 108 -23.98 -9.95 -12.72
CA ARG A 108 -23.36 -10.35 -11.45
C ARG A 108 -22.49 -9.23 -10.90
N TRP A 109 -22.71 -8.90 -9.64
CA TRP A 109 -21.96 -7.87 -8.95
C TRP A 109 -20.85 -8.48 -8.11
N GLN A 110 -19.59 -8.19 -8.46
CA GLN A 110 -18.44 -8.55 -7.64
C GLN A 110 -18.31 -7.57 -6.47
N LEU A 111 -18.44 -8.07 -5.25
CA LEU A 111 -18.37 -7.31 -4.02
C LEU A 111 -17.22 -7.82 -3.15
N THR A 112 -16.27 -6.95 -2.84
CA THR A 112 -15.21 -7.25 -1.87
C THR A 112 -15.75 -7.08 -0.45
N LEU A 113 -15.79 -8.16 0.32
CA LEU A 113 -16.24 -8.17 1.71
C LEU A 113 -15.02 -8.05 2.62
N GLY A 114 -14.78 -6.87 3.17
CA GLY A 114 -13.57 -6.58 3.93
C GLY A 114 -13.48 -5.11 4.30
N SER A 115 -12.84 -4.80 5.42
CA SER A 115 -12.56 -3.39 5.73
C SER A 115 -11.52 -2.83 4.77
N GLN A 116 -11.47 -1.50 4.61
CA GLN A 116 -10.39 -0.85 3.84
C GLN A 116 -9.00 -1.12 4.42
N PHE A 117 -8.92 -1.72 5.61
CA PHE A 117 -7.69 -2.16 6.23
C PHE A 117 -7.07 -3.40 5.56
N GLU A 118 -7.85 -4.33 5.01
CA GLU A 118 -7.39 -5.70 4.68
C GLU A 118 -6.71 -5.86 3.30
N GLY A 119 -6.46 -4.77 2.57
CA GLY A 119 -5.81 -4.82 1.24
C GLY A 119 -4.28 -4.73 1.27
N GLU A 120 -3.57 -5.39 0.36
CA GLU A 120 -2.11 -5.28 0.23
C GLU A 120 -1.66 -3.82 -0.02
N VAL A 121 -0.55 -3.43 0.59
CA VAL A 121 0.11 -2.14 0.36
C VAL A 121 1.48 -2.38 -0.26
N LEU A 122 1.70 -1.79 -1.43
CA LEU A 122 3.00 -1.71 -2.07
C LEU A 122 3.53 -0.27 -1.88
N LEU A 123 4.47 -0.09 -0.95
CA LEU A 123 5.13 1.19 -0.70
C LEU A 123 6.46 1.22 -1.45
N ASP A 124 6.43 1.78 -2.66
CA ASP A 124 7.65 2.00 -3.44
C ASP A 124 8.20 3.42 -3.22
N LEU A 125 9.37 3.48 -2.59
CA LEU A 125 10.06 4.72 -2.25
C LEU A 125 11.10 5.14 -3.31
N SER A 126 11.19 4.42 -4.43
CA SER A 126 12.22 4.64 -5.46
C SER A 126 12.19 6.05 -6.03
N ALA A 127 10.99 6.62 -6.20
CA ALA A 127 10.79 7.98 -6.69
C ALA A 127 11.30 9.07 -5.72
N HIS A 128 11.45 8.75 -4.43
CA HIS A 128 11.89 9.72 -3.42
C HIS A 128 13.40 9.85 -3.29
N ASP A 129 14.16 8.98 -3.94
CA ASP A 129 15.59 8.87 -3.72
C ASP A 129 15.95 8.87 -2.22
N TYR A 130 15.43 7.88 -1.51
CA TYR A 130 15.66 7.77 -0.08
C TYR A 130 16.94 6.98 0.21
N LEU A 131 17.95 7.69 0.70
CA LEU A 131 19.27 7.16 1.05
C LEU A 131 19.38 7.00 2.56
N VAL A 132 19.78 5.82 3.01
CA VAL A 132 19.94 5.49 4.43
C VAL A 132 21.28 4.80 4.67
N PHE A 133 22.02 5.20 5.71
CA PHE A 133 23.21 4.46 6.10
C PHE A 133 22.79 3.13 6.71
N ALA A 134 23.34 2.02 6.19
CA ALA A 134 22.95 0.67 6.58
C ALA A 134 23.04 0.42 8.10
N ASP A 135 24.06 1.01 8.73
CA ASP A 135 24.33 0.82 10.16
C ASP A 135 23.59 1.81 11.06
N LYS A 136 23.11 2.94 10.50
CA LYS A 136 22.56 4.03 11.32
C LYS A 136 21.50 4.83 10.57
N PRO A 137 20.20 4.61 10.85
CA PRO A 137 19.14 5.42 10.24
C PRO A 137 19.21 6.88 10.68
N PRO A 138 18.53 7.79 9.96
CA PRO A 138 18.48 9.20 10.36
C PRO A 138 17.71 9.35 11.66
N ALA A 139 18.12 10.32 12.49
CA ALA A 139 17.46 10.62 13.76
C ALA A 139 16.01 11.09 13.59
N MET A 140 15.66 11.60 12.40
CA MET A 140 14.30 11.95 12.00
C MET A 140 13.99 11.32 10.65
N LEU A 141 12.89 10.57 10.61
CA LEU A 141 12.42 9.92 9.40
C LEU A 141 11.60 10.91 8.55
N PRO A 142 11.80 10.96 7.22
CA PRO A 142 11.01 11.80 6.33
C PRO A 142 9.53 11.40 6.30
N ASP A 143 8.63 12.35 6.06
CA ASP A 143 7.18 12.06 6.07
C ASP A 143 6.74 11.10 4.96
N PHE A 144 7.43 11.08 3.82
CA PHE A 144 7.07 10.19 2.71
C PHE A 144 7.30 8.69 3.00
N VAL A 145 7.99 8.33 4.11
CA VAL A 145 8.11 6.94 4.56
C VAL A 145 6.96 6.53 5.50
N ARG A 146 6.02 7.45 5.74
CA ARG A 146 4.88 7.28 6.63
C ARG A 146 3.57 7.34 5.87
N PHE A 147 2.63 6.48 6.24
CA PHE A 147 1.24 6.56 5.80
C PHE A 147 0.31 6.08 6.92
N LYS A 148 -0.88 6.66 7.00
CA LYS A 148 -1.86 6.29 8.02
C LYS A 148 -2.85 5.30 7.45
N ARG A 149 -3.15 4.23 8.20
CA ARG A 149 -4.19 3.27 7.86
C ARG A 149 -4.89 2.78 9.12
N GLU A 150 -6.10 3.29 9.33
CA GLU A 150 -6.91 2.94 10.49
C GLU A 150 -7.77 1.71 10.21
N ALA A 151 -7.85 0.81 11.19
CA ALA A 151 -8.79 -0.29 11.20
C ALA A 151 -10.22 0.23 11.45
N SER A 152 -11.18 -0.41 10.78
CA SER A 152 -12.60 -0.13 10.95
C SER A 152 -13.38 -1.42 11.11
N GLY A 153 -14.55 -1.32 11.72
CA GLY A 153 -15.49 -2.43 11.80
C GLY A 153 -15.42 -3.33 13.04
N GLY A 154 -14.39 -3.20 13.85
CA GLY A 154 -14.35 -3.77 15.19
C GLY A 154 -14.99 -2.89 16.26
N THR A 155 -14.79 -3.30 17.51
CA THR A 155 -15.10 -2.50 18.69
C THR A 155 -13.83 -1.81 19.18
N ALA A 156 -13.73 -0.49 19.00
CA ALA A 156 -12.62 0.30 19.51
C ALA A 156 -12.44 0.13 21.05
N PRO A 157 -11.22 0.36 21.59
CA PRO A 157 -9.99 0.75 20.91
C PRO A 157 -9.37 -0.39 20.09
N TYR A 158 -8.54 -0.04 19.11
CA TYR A 158 -7.71 -0.97 18.37
C TYR A 158 -6.28 -0.93 18.91
N ARG A 159 -5.62 -2.09 18.87
CA ARG A 159 -4.19 -2.24 19.13
C ARG A 159 -3.51 -2.67 17.84
N TYR A 160 -2.49 -1.93 17.43
CA TYR A 160 -1.75 -2.22 16.21
C TYR A 160 -0.42 -2.91 16.51
N ALA A 161 0.02 -3.77 15.58
CA ALA A 161 1.31 -4.43 15.65
C ALA A 161 1.86 -4.70 14.25
N SER A 162 3.19 -4.67 14.13
CA SER A 162 3.92 -5.18 12.97
C SER A 162 4.62 -6.48 13.35
N ASN A 163 4.55 -7.49 12.48
CA ASN A 163 5.30 -8.73 12.69
C ASN A 163 6.82 -8.59 12.40
N GLU A 164 7.22 -7.56 11.65
CA GLU A 164 8.61 -7.25 11.31
C GLU A 164 8.90 -5.76 11.57
N PRO A 165 9.08 -5.35 12.84
CA PRO A 165 9.33 -3.96 13.21
C PRO A 165 10.60 -3.36 12.61
N LYS A 166 11.50 -4.17 12.05
CA LYS A 166 12.69 -3.71 11.32
C LYS A 166 12.37 -3.26 9.89
N VAL A 167 11.29 -3.78 9.31
CA VAL A 167 10.80 -3.40 7.97
C VAL A 167 9.86 -2.20 8.09
N ALA A 168 8.86 -2.29 8.97
CA ALA A 168 7.94 -1.20 9.25
C ALA A 168 7.39 -1.29 10.68
N THR A 169 7.13 -0.14 11.28
CA THR A 169 6.46 0.00 12.58
C THR A 169 5.08 0.63 12.39
N VAL A 170 4.20 0.46 13.37
CA VAL A 170 2.88 1.09 13.43
C VAL A 170 2.66 1.57 14.85
N ASP A 171 2.08 2.77 15.02
CA ASP A 171 1.71 3.30 16.32
C ASP A 171 0.23 3.02 16.68
N ASP A 172 -0.19 3.46 17.86
CA ASP A 172 -1.55 3.24 18.37
C ASP A 172 -2.64 3.96 17.56
N ASP A 173 -2.27 4.96 16.74
CA ASP A 173 -3.17 5.70 15.86
C ASP A 173 -3.23 5.09 14.45
N GLY A 174 -2.53 3.97 14.19
CA GLY A 174 -2.47 3.34 12.88
C GLY A 174 -1.55 4.07 11.89
N GLN A 175 -0.63 4.92 12.37
CA GLN A 175 0.41 5.52 11.54
C GLN A 175 1.53 4.50 11.32
N VAL A 176 1.66 4.04 10.08
CA VAL A 176 2.74 3.14 9.68
C VAL A 176 3.96 3.94 9.25
N THR A 177 5.14 3.49 9.67
CA THR A 177 6.45 4.06 9.32
C THR A 177 7.34 2.97 8.75
N ALA A 178 7.70 3.09 7.48
CA ALA A 178 8.63 2.20 6.80
C ALA A 178 10.10 2.52 7.17
N LEU A 179 10.90 1.49 7.39
CA LEU A 179 12.28 1.58 7.88
C LEU A 179 13.28 0.88 6.98
N ALA A 180 12.90 -0.24 6.36
CA ALA A 180 13.76 -1.01 5.48
C ALA A 180 12.95 -1.67 4.35
N ASN A 181 13.61 -1.99 3.24
CA ASN A 181 12.99 -2.82 2.20
C ASN A 181 12.65 -4.20 2.76
N GLY A 182 11.51 -4.75 2.36
CA GLY A 182 11.08 -6.06 2.83
C GLY A 182 9.57 -6.24 2.78
N ASN A 183 9.11 -7.36 3.32
CA ASN A 183 7.69 -7.65 3.50
C ASN A 183 7.40 -7.74 4.99
N CYS A 184 6.26 -7.21 5.42
CA CYS A 184 5.73 -7.35 6.76
C CYS A 184 4.21 -7.43 6.73
N GLU A 185 3.62 -7.80 7.85
CA GLU A 185 2.17 -7.81 8.07
C GLU A 185 1.85 -6.85 9.21
N ILE A 186 0.91 -5.95 8.96
CA ILE A 186 0.37 -5.05 9.97
C ILE A 186 -0.96 -5.63 10.46
N THR A 187 -1.07 -5.79 11.77
CA THR A 187 -2.23 -6.36 12.45
C THR A 187 -2.93 -5.28 13.27
N ALA A 188 -4.26 -5.22 13.20
CA ALA A 188 -5.10 -4.48 14.12
C ALA A 188 -5.98 -5.46 14.91
N THR A 189 -5.97 -5.34 16.24
CA THR A 189 -6.80 -6.15 17.14
C THR A 189 -7.75 -5.24 17.90
N ASP A 190 -9.06 -5.50 17.83
CA ASP A 190 -10.07 -4.71 18.53
C ASP A 190 -10.21 -5.14 20.01
N SER A 191 -11.07 -4.45 20.77
CA SER A 191 -11.30 -4.74 22.19
C SER A 191 -12.02 -6.07 22.47
N GLN A 192 -12.56 -6.72 21.43
CA GLN A 192 -13.19 -8.04 21.49
C GLN A 192 -12.27 -9.15 20.95
N GLU A 193 -10.98 -8.85 20.76
CA GLU A 193 -9.97 -9.76 20.20
C GLU A 193 -10.25 -10.20 18.76
N LYS A 194 -11.04 -9.42 18.01
CA LYS A 194 -11.16 -9.59 16.56
C LYS A 194 -9.95 -8.99 15.88
N VAL A 195 -9.45 -9.68 14.86
CA VAL A 195 -8.19 -9.35 14.18
C VAL A 195 -8.44 -9.05 12.71
N GLN A 196 -7.86 -7.94 12.24
CA GLN A 196 -7.72 -7.59 10.83
C GLN A 196 -6.24 -7.46 10.50
N ARG A 197 -5.84 -7.80 9.27
CA ARG A 197 -4.42 -7.75 8.84
C ARG A 197 -4.29 -7.31 7.40
N TYR A 198 -3.13 -6.74 7.06
CA TYR A 198 -2.71 -6.59 5.68
C TYR A 198 -1.22 -6.79 5.48
N SER A 199 -0.86 -7.26 4.28
CA SER A 199 0.51 -7.35 3.81
C SER A 199 1.02 -5.98 3.37
N LEU A 200 2.21 -5.61 3.82
CA LEU A 200 2.95 -4.43 3.39
C LEU A 200 4.29 -4.85 2.80
N ARG A 201 4.54 -4.44 1.56
CA ARG A 201 5.84 -4.53 0.90
C ARG A 201 6.47 -3.15 0.78
N VAL A 202 7.67 -3.00 1.31
CA VAL A 202 8.48 -1.77 1.19
C VAL A 202 9.60 -2.02 0.19
N SER A 203 9.79 -1.10 -0.76
CA SER A 203 10.90 -1.11 -1.71
C SER A 203 11.45 0.30 -1.95
N GLY A 204 12.60 0.40 -2.61
CA GLY A 204 13.16 1.67 -3.08
C GLY A 204 13.99 2.46 -2.08
N ILE A 205 14.22 1.93 -0.86
CA ILE A 205 15.23 2.46 0.06
C ILE A 205 16.61 2.00 -0.43
N ARG A 206 17.54 2.93 -0.63
CA ARG A 206 18.93 2.60 -1.01
C ARG A 206 19.85 2.69 0.18
N GLN A 207 20.59 1.61 0.44
CA GLN A 207 21.55 1.58 1.52
C GLN A 207 22.89 2.18 1.10
N VAL A 208 23.52 2.85 2.05
CA VAL A 208 24.85 3.43 1.94
C VAL A 208 25.75 2.80 2.99
N HIS A 209 26.91 2.33 2.53
CA HIS A 209 27.87 1.58 3.32
C HIS A 209 29.19 2.34 3.39
N PHE A 210 29.80 2.34 4.57
CA PHE A 210 31.18 2.78 4.72
C PHE A 210 32.12 1.65 4.32
N LEU A 211 33.09 1.94 3.44
CA LEU A 211 33.99 0.92 2.89
C LEU A 211 35.40 1.03 3.45
N THR A 212 35.98 2.23 3.40
CA THR A 212 37.34 2.46 3.88
C THR A 212 37.54 3.89 4.32
N PRO A 213 38.34 4.14 5.38
CA PRO A 213 38.73 5.50 5.76
C PRO A 213 39.74 6.13 4.80
N SER A 214 40.35 5.35 3.89
CA SER A 214 41.51 5.79 3.13
C SER A 214 41.63 5.06 1.80
N ALA A 215 41.36 5.76 0.70
CA ALA A 215 41.67 5.36 -0.66
C ALA A 215 41.92 6.59 -1.53
N ASP A 216 42.73 6.44 -2.57
CA ASP A 216 42.77 7.39 -3.68
C ASP A 216 41.51 7.25 -4.56
N TRP A 217 41.32 8.13 -5.53
CA TRP A 217 40.07 8.17 -6.31
C TRP A 217 39.86 6.89 -7.15
N GLU A 218 40.94 6.34 -7.71
CA GLU A 218 40.87 5.05 -8.42
C GLU A 218 40.61 3.89 -7.44
N GLY A 219 41.22 3.94 -6.25
CA GLY A 219 40.97 3.02 -5.15
C GLY A 219 39.52 3.01 -4.69
N MET A 220 38.84 4.16 -4.64
CA MET A 220 37.39 4.25 -4.40
C MET A 220 36.60 3.38 -5.40
N GLY A 221 36.93 3.47 -6.69
CA GLY A 221 36.28 2.64 -7.71
C GLY A 221 36.46 1.15 -7.45
N ARG A 222 37.69 0.73 -7.15
CA ARG A 222 38.03 -0.67 -6.85
C ARG A 222 37.31 -1.20 -5.61
N VAL A 223 37.33 -0.47 -4.49
CA VAL A 223 36.69 -0.95 -3.25
C VAL A 223 35.17 -1.00 -3.37
N CYS A 224 34.56 -0.08 -4.13
CA CYS A 224 33.13 -0.14 -4.43
C CYS A 224 32.81 -1.36 -5.31
N GLU A 225 33.56 -1.59 -6.38
CA GLU A 225 33.39 -2.75 -7.27
C GLU A 225 33.55 -4.08 -6.52
N GLU A 226 34.61 -4.21 -5.69
CA GLU A 226 34.86 -5.38 -4.85
C GLU A 226 33.70 -5.66 -3.87
N ALA A 227 32.98 -4.62 -3.44
CA ALA A 227 31.82 -4.72 -2.56
C ALA A 227 30.48 -4.89 -3.31
N ASN A 228 30.48 -4.90 -4.65
CA ASN A 228 29.28 -4.81 -5.49
C ASN A 228 28.42 -3.56 -5.22
N LEU A 229 29.07 -2.43 -4.95
CA LEU A 229 28.43 -1.15 -4.68
C LEU A 229 28.86 -0.10 -5.73
N SER A 230 28.08 0.97 -5.83
CA SER A 230 28.38 2.11 -6.69
C SER A 230 28.96 3.27 -5.88
N PRO A 231 30.00 3.98 -6.36
CA PRO A 231 30.44 5.25 -5.77
C PRO A 231 29.32 6.30 -5.81
N LEU A 232 29.20 7.09 -4.74
CA LEU A 232 28.15 8.12 -4.65
C LEU A 232 28.52 9.37 -5.45
N SER A 233 27.53 9.94 -6.17
CA SER A 233 27.68 11.26 -6.79
C SER A 233 27.51 12.39 -5.77
N ARG A 234 27.96 13.60 -6.12
CA ARG A 234 27.77 14.80 -5.30
C ARG A 234 26.31 15.02 -4.91
N ASN A 235 25.38 14.76 -5.83
CA ASN A 235 23.95 14.95 -5.55
C ASN A 235 23.45 13.98 -4.46
N ARG A 236 23.95 12.74 -4.45
CA ARG A 236 23.62 11.75 -3.40
C ARG A 236 24.21 12.16 -2.06
N PHE A 237 25.44 12.68 -2.04
CA PHE A 237 26.03 13.24 -0.81
C PHE A 237 25.22 14.43 -0.26
N LYS A 238 24.80 15.37 -1.11
CA LYS A 238 23.92 16.48 -0.70
C LYS A 238 22.59 15.98 -0.14
N ARG A 239 22.03 14.92 -0.73
CA ARG A 239 20.80 14.27 -0.26
C ARG A 239 20.99 13.64 1.12
N LEU A 240 22.04 12.85 1.32
CA LEU A 240 22.41 12.29 2.63
C LEU A 240 22.60 13.39 3.67
N TRP A 241 23.37 14.43 3.33
CA TRP A 241 23.57 15.56 4.23
C TRP A 241 22.25 16.19 4.65
N THR A 242 21.34 16.44 3.70
CA THR A 242 20.03 17.04 3.97
C THR A 242 19.16 16.17 4.90
N ILE A 243 19.19 14.86 4.71
CA ILE A 243 18.39 13.90 5.50
C ILE A 243 18.88 13.86 6.96
N TYR A 244 20.20 13.88 7.20
CA TYR A 244 20.77 13.66 8.54
C TYR A 244 21.04 14.98 9.29
N TYR A 245 21.64 15.96 8.62
CA TYR A 245 22.26 17.10 9.26
C TYR A 245 21.30 17.95 10.11
N THR A 246 20.06 18.15 9.64
CA THR A 246 19.07 19.05 10.29
C THR A 246 18.87 18.75 11.77
N ILE A 247 18.97 17.48 12.17
CA ILE A 247 18.79 17.05 13.56
C ILE A 247 20.13 16.68 14.22
N THR A 248 21.01 16.01 13.48
CA THR A 248 22.23 15.45 14.07
C THR A 248 23.41 16.41 14.09
N GLY A 249 23.36 17.50 13.30
CA GLY A 249 24.53 18.31 12.97
C GLY A 249 25.52 17.54 12.09
N PRO A 250 26.84 17.74 12.26
CA PRO A 250 27.88 17.12 11.44
C PRO A 250 27.67 15.61 11.24
N VAL A 251 27.40 15.20 9.99
CA VAL A 251 26.86 13.87 9.68
C VAL A 251 27.90 12.78 9.85
N ALA A 252 29.15 13.01 9.43
CA ALA A 252 30.22 12.03 9.61
C ALA A 252 30.50 11.81 11.10
N SER A 253 30.46 12.88 11.91
CA SER A 253 30.60 12.80 13.36
C SER A 253 29.45 12.00 14.01
N TYR A 254 28.21 12.24 13.58
CA TYR A 254 27.05 11.44 14.02
C TYR A 254 27.24 9.95 13.71
N LEU A 255 27.83 9.62 12.56
CA LEU A 255 28.11 8.24 12.15
C LEU A 255 29.38 7.66 12.79
N GLY A 256 30.18 8.47 13.50
CA GLY A 256 31.45 8.04 14.09
C GLY A 256 32.61 7.91 13.09
N TYR A 257 32.50 8.56 11.93
CA TYR A 257 33.53 8.59 10.89
C TYR A 257 34.53 9.71 11.13
N LEU A 258 35.65 9.68 10.39
CA LEU A 258 36.69 10.69 10.52
C LEU A 258 36.21 12.05 10.00
N ASP A 259 36.80 13.13 10.51
CA ASP A 259 36.57 14.50 10.07
C ASP A 259 37.36 14.83 8.79
N TYR A 260 37.13 14.02 7.75
CA TYR A 260 37.72 14.19 6.43
C TYR A 260 36.66 14.04 5.34
N PRO A 261 36.79 14.75 4.20
CA PRO A 261 35.89 14.58 3.07
C PRO A 261 35.87 13.14 2.55
N PHE A 262 34.75 12.81 1.90
CA PHE A 262 34.56 11.56 1.18
C PHE A 262 34.75 11.78 -0.31
N TRP A 263 35.30 10.80 -1.02
CA TRP A 263 35.34 10.89 -2.49
C TRP A 263 33.94 10.83 -3.08
N THR A 264 33.71 11.62 -4.13
CA THR A 264 32.52 11.48 -4.99
C THR A 264 32.88 10.87 -6.33
N SER A 265 31.87 10.37 -7.05
CA SER A 265 32.05 9.66 -8.32
C SER A 265 32.46 10.53 -9.51
N GLU A 266 32.51 11.86 -9.35
CA GLU A 266 32.76 12.78 -10.45
C GLU A 266 34.21 13.30 -10.48
N ARG A 267 34.84 13.17 -11.66
CA ARG A 267 36.12 13.82 -11.96
C ARG A 267 35.93 15.27 -12.38
N LEU A 268 36.93 16.09 -12.10
CA LEU A 268 37.03 17.49 -12.52
C LEU A 268 37.96 17.68 -13.73
N GLY A 269 38.87 16.72 -13.95
CA GLY A 269 39.94 16.82 -14.94
C GLY A 269 41.27 17.26 -14.31
N ALA A 270 42.33 17.29 -15.13
CA ALA A 270 43.69 17.63 -14.68
C ALA A 270 44.20 16.83 -13.46
N GLY A 271 43.76 15.57 -13.31
CA GLY A 271 44.10 14.71 -12.17
C GLY A 271 43.46 15.15 -10.85
N THR A 272 42.28 15.79 -10.93
CA THR A 272 41.48 16.21 -9.78
C THR A 272 40.07 15.64 -9.85
N ALA A 273 39.49 15.42 -8.68
CA ALA A 273 38.13 14.93 -8.51
C ALA A 273 37.42 15.67 -7.37
N TYR A 274 36.09 15.57 -7.36
CA TYR A 274 35.29 16.15 -6.30
C TYR A 274 35.32 15.30 -5.03
N ALA A 275 35.31 15.98 -3.88
CA ALA A 275 35.08 15.37 -2.58
C ALA A 275 34.00 16.14 -1.82
N TYR A 276 33.30 15.47 -0.91
CA TYR A 276 32.23 16.07 -0.13
C TYR A 276 32.48 15.91 1.37
N ASP A 277 32.39 17.02 2.10
CA ASP A 277 32.51 17.05 3.54
C ASP A 277 31.13 16.87 4.20
N LEU A 278 30.90 15.71 4.80
CA LEU A 278 29.65 15.42 5.51
C LEU A 278 29.55 16.16 6.86
N ASN A 279 30.64 16.74 7.38
CA ASN A 279 30.63 17.55 8.60
C ASN A 279 30.43 19.04 8.36
N GLY A 280 30.63 19.51 7.13
CA GLY A 280 30.46 20.91 6.79
C GLY A 280 29.02 21.43 6.98
N HIS A 281 28.88 22.75 7.12
CA HIS A 281 27.64 23.39 7.55
C HIS A 281 26.66 23.75 6.43
N PHE A 282 27.06 23.63 5.16
CA PHE A 282 26.24 24.11 4.04
C PHE A 282 26.16 23.05 2.94
N VAL A 283 24.95 22.59 2.62
CA VAL A 283 24.71 21.54 1.60
C VAL A 283 25.50 21.74 0.30
N ASP A 284 25.57 22.97 -0.21
CA ASP A 284 26.30 23.32 -1.44
C ASP A 284 27.75 23.74 -1.20
N GLY A 285 28.09 24.21 0.00
CA GLY A 285 29.44 24.68 0.36
C GLY A 285 30.39 23.56 0.79
N ASN A 286 29.86 22.37 1.05
CA ASN A 286 30.62 21.22 1.52
C ASN A 286 31.38 20.47 0.41
N VAL A 287 31.25 20.91 -0.84
CA VAL A 287 31.97 20.30 -1.97
C VAL A 287 33.34 20.95 -2.17
N GLY A 288 34.37 20.12 -2.28
CA GLY A 288 35.74 20.53 -2.58
C GLY A 288 36.30 19.83 -3.83
N SER A 289 37.47 20.28 -4.26
CA SER A 289 38.28 19.65 -5.30
C SER A 289 39.62 19.25 -4.71
N LEU A 290 40.08 18.04 -5.00
CA LEU A 290 41.31 17.47 -4.48
C LEU A 290 42.06 16.72 -5.59
N SER A 291 43.36 16.49 -5.41
CA SER A 291 44.09 15.63 -6.34
C SER A 291 43.59 14.18 -6.23
N GLU A 292 43.40 13.50 -7.37
CA GLU A 292 42.95 12.10 -7.43
C GLU A 292 43.87 11.13 -6.67
N ARG A 293 45.12 11.55 -6.36
CA ARG A 293 46.12 10.78 -5.60
C ARG A 293 46.04 10.94 -4.09
N GLU A 294 45.20 11.85 -3.61
CA GLU A 294 44.99 12.03 -2.18
C GLU A 294 44.13 10.92 -1.61
N TYR A 295 44.36 10.58 -0.34
CA TYR A 295 43.60 9.54 0.32
C TYR A 295 42.41 10.15 1.07
N ARG A 296 41.21 9.64 0.80
CA ARG A 296 39.96 10.07 1.45
C ARG A 296 39.09 8.88 1.80
N GLN A 297 38.05 9.16 2.60
CA GLN A 297 37.08 8.16 3.00
C GLN A 297 36.18 7.78 1.82
N VAL A 298 35.67 6.55 1.83
CA VAL A 298 34.84 6.01 0.75
C VAL A 298 33.53 5.46 1.29
N LEU A 299 32.45 5.92 0.67
CA LEU A 299 31.12 5.31 0.79
C LEU A 299 30.77 4.62 -0.52
N GLY A 300 30.08 3.48 -0.43
CA GLY A 300 29.41 2.82 -1.54
C GLY A 300 27.90 2.78 -1.30
N MET A 301 27.10 2.76 -2.37
CA MET A 301 25.65 2.58 -2.29
C MET A 301 25.20 1.36 -3.09
N ASP A 302 24.05 0.80 -2.72
CA ASP A 302 23.38 -0.22 -3.54
C ASP A 302 23.25 0.27 -4.99
N PRO A 303 23.52 -0.60 -5.99
CA PRO A 303 23.32 -0.24 -7.39
C PRO A 303 21.85 0.09 -7.68
N ASP A 304 21.63 0.91 -8.72
CA ASP A 304 20.29 1.26 -9.20
C ASP A 304 19.54 0.05 -9.79
#